data_AF-A0A1G9S3H0-F1
#
_entry.id   AF-A0A1G9S3H0-F1
#
_cell.length_a   1.000
_cell.length_b   1.000
_cell.length_c   1.000
_cell.angle_alpha   90.00
_cell.angle_beta   90.00
_cell.angle_gamma   90.00
#
_symmetry.space_group_name_H-M   'P 1'
#
loop_
_entity.id
_entity.type
_entity.pdbx_description
1 polymer ?
#
loop_
_entity_poly.entity_id
_entity_poly.type
_entity_poly.pdbx_seq_one_letter_code
_entity_poly.pdbx_strand_id
1 'polypeptide(L)'
;MARIRKISVVMASAAIAASVLTPVTAVAADDSPAPAPDVCSGGWRSNVYGYKATHIGKGPVYKDGPGGTMVITRTTAEKVGSSISGTAGVTVDFAVSQAKAEVSRESVKEVSWGTDHQYRRNITSGRYGNTQYGSWGHSATWEKYYELPNCRKSQRTSGGVKVVNKAVGFRYWETRS
;
A
#
# COMPACT_ATOMS: atom_id res chain seq x y z
N MET A 1 -5.04 -1.25 -50.60
CA MET A 1 -5.87 -0.08 -50.97
C MET A 1 -5.82 0.93 -49.83
N ALA A 2 -4.93 1.91 -49.90
CA ALA A 2 -4.74 2.93 -48.87
C ALA A 2 -5.36 4.25 -49.35
N ARG A 3 -6.32 4.80 -48.60
CA ARG A 3 -6.92 6.13 -48.84
C ARG A 3 -6.28 7.14 -47.89
N ILE A 4 -5.31 7.89 -48.42
CA ILE A 4 -4.73 9.06 -47.75
C ILE A 4 -5.59 10.27 -48.14
N ARG A 5 -6.31 10.85 -47.17
CA ARG A 5 -7.08 12.09 -47.37
C ARG A 5 -6.15 13.29 -47.20
N LYS A 6 -5.96 14.03 -48.30
CA LYS A 6 -5.40 15.38 -48.34
C LYS A 6 -6.40 16.35 -47.69
N ILE A 7 -5.95 17.18 -46.75
CA ILE A 7 -6.68 18.37 -46.33
C ILE A 7 -5.79 19.58 -46.57
N SER A 8 -6.33 20.49 -47.36
CA SER A 8 -5.70 21.65 -47.96
C SER A 8 -5.38 22.71 -46.91
N VAL A 9 -4.19 23.30 -47.06
CA VAL A 9 -3.75 24.53 -46.42
C VAL A 9 -4.45 25.70 -47.10
N VAL A 10 -5.10 26.56 -46.32
CA VAL A 10 -5.53 27.89 -46.76
C VAL A 10 -4.76 28.91 -45.94
N MET A 11 -3.86 29.62 -46.63
CA MET A 11 -3.22 30.84 -46.16
C MET A 11 -4.27 31.93 -45.94
N ALA A 12 -4.20 32.61 -44.79
CA ALA A 12 -4.79 33.92 -44.62
C ALA A 12 -3.74 34.87 -44.03
N SER A 13 -3.65 36.03 -44.67
CA SER A 13 -2.57 36.99 -44.70
C SER A 13 -2.30 37.69 -43.37
N ALA A 14 -1.02 38.02 -43.17
CA ALA A 14 -0.50 38.90 -42.14
C ALA A 14 -0.93 40.36 -42.36
N ALA A 15 -1.29 41.04 -41.28
CA ALA A 15 -1.22 42.50 -41.18
C ALA A 15 -0.38 42.81 -39.94
N ILE A 16 0.81 43.34 -40.18
CA ILE A 16 1.78 43.77 -39.17
C ILE A 16 1.40 45.19 -38.77
N ALA A 17 0.86 45.36 -37.57
CA ALA A 17 0.75 46.67 -36.94
C ALA A 17 1.91 46.81 -35.94
N ALA A 18 2.87 47.67 -36.30
CA ALA A 18 3.98 48.06 -35.43
C ALA A 18 3.46 48.94 -34.29
N SER A 19 3.53 48.44 -33.06
CA SER A 19 3.32 49.23 -31.85
C SER A 19 4.60 49.27 -31.02
N VAL A 20 4.98 50.50 -30.68
CA VAL A 20 6.21 50.95 -30.03
C VAL A 20 6.41 50.26 -28.67
N LEU A 21 7.64 49.78 -28.44
CA LEU A 21 8.13 49.23 -27.19
C LEU A 21 8.26 50.35 -26.12
N THR A 22 7.61 50.16 -24.98
CA THR A 22 8.08 50.72 -23.70
C THR A 22 8.45 49.55 -22.79
N PRO A 23 9.64 49.54 -22.16
CA PRO A 23 10.01 48.48 -21.23
C PRO A 23 9.25 48.69 -19.91
N VAL A 24 8.11 48.01 -19.77
CA VAL A 24 7.52 47.78 -18.46
C VAL A 24 8.35 46.68 -17.80
N THR A 25 8.99 47.02 -16.68
CA THR A 25 9.55 46.04 -15.77
C THR A 25 8.43 45.15 -15.25
N ALA A 26 8.31 43.95 -15.82
CA ALA A 26 7.47 42.90 -15.29
C ALA A 26 8.08 42.43 -13.96
N VAL A 27 7.54 42.93 -12.85
CA VAL A 27 7.71 42.27 -11.56
C VAL A 27 6.85 41.01 -11.63
N ALA A 28 7.47 39.86 -11.41
CA ALA A 28 6.78 38.58 -11.31
C ALA A 28 5.78 38.65 -10.13
N ALA A 29 4.49 38.66 -10.43
CA ALA A 29 3.49 38.18 -9.50
C ALA A 29 3.35 36.68 -9.80
N ASP A 30 4.10 35.85 -9.09
CA ASP A 30 3.77 34.44 -8.91
C ASP A 30 2.47 34.36 -8.10
N ASP A 31 1.34 34.72 -8.71
CA ASP A 31 0.02 34.35 -8.21
C ASP A 31 -0.18 32.86 -8.48
N SER A 32 0.58 32.04 -7.75
CA SER A 32 0.17 30.65 -7.54
C SER A 32 -1.20 30.72 -6.88
N PRO A 33 -2.27 30.19 -7.50
CA PRO A 33 -3.59 30.22 -6.90
C PRO A 33 -3.49 29.56 -5.52
N ALA A 34 -3.91 30.29 -4.49
CA ALA A 34 -4.07 29.74 -3.16
C ALA A 34 -4.83 28.41 -3.27
N PRO A 35 -4.43 27.35 -2.53
CA PRO A 35 -5.13 26.08 -2.59
C PRO A 35 -6.61 26.34 -2.32
N ALA A 36 -7.47 25.97 -3.27
CA ALA A 36 -8.90 26.12 -3.13
C ALA A 36 -9.32 25.46 -1.80
N PRO A 37 -10.23 26.06 -1.01
CA PRO A 37 -10.72 25.43 0.20
C PRO A 37 -11.28 24.05 -0.19
N ASP A 38 -10.86 22.99 0.53
CA ASP A 38 -11.33 21.63 0.27
C ASP A 38 -12.86 21.62 0.19
N VAL A 39 -13.40 21.51 -1.03
CA VAL A 39 -14.84 21.52 -1.25
C VAL A 39 -15.36 20.15 -0.84
N CYS A 40 -15.69 20.00 0.44
CA CYS A 40 -16.35 18.80 0.94
C CYS A 40 -17.77 18.75 0.39
N SER A 41 -17.98 17.94 -0.65
CA SER A 41 -19.28 17.73 -1.30
C SER A 41 -20.23 16.84 -0.49
N GLY A 42 -19.74 16.28 0.61
CA GLY A 42 -20.44 15.30 1.41
C GLY A 42 -20.49 13.92 0.76
N GLY A 43 -20.47 12.84 1.56
CA GLY A 43 -20.59 11.48 1.05
C GLY A 43 -19.83 10.43 1.83
N TRP A 44 -20.00 9.17 1.44
CA TRP A 44 -19.26 8.05 2.02
C TRP A 44 -17.82 8.03 1.52
N ARG A 45 -16.88 7.97 2.46
CA ARG A 45 -15.45 7.84 2.21
C ARG A 45 -14.91 6.58 2.88
N SER A 46 -13.86 6.02 2.29
CA SER A 46 -13.09 4.91 2.84
C SER A 46 -11.62 5.28 2.81
N ASN A 47 -10.90 4.91 3.87
CA ASN A 47 -9.47 5.17 3.98
C ASN A 47 -8.77 4.00 4.66
N VAL A 48 -7.50 3.78 4.32
CA VAL A 48 -6.61 2.84 5.01
C VAL A 48 -5.38 3.60 5.42
N TYR A 49 -4.99 3.53 6.69
CA TYR A 49 -3.90 4.34 7.22
C TYR A 49 -3.17 3.63 8.35
N GLY A 50 -2.04 4.21 8.77
CA GLY A 50 -1.26 3.69 9.89
C GLY A 50 -0.55 2.38 9.56
N TYR A 51 -0.06 2.24 8.32
CA TYR A 51 0.66 1.05 7.88
C TYR A 51 1.90 0.78 8.73
N LYS A 52 2.06 -0.48 9.14
CA LYS A 52 3.20 -0.98 9.90
C LYS A 52 3.70 -2.28 9.29
N ALA A 53 5.00 -2.36 9.00
CA ALA A 53 5.63 -3.60 8.55
C ALA A 53 5.37 -4.72 9.57
N THR A 54 4.80 -5.83 9.10
CA THR A 54 4.33 -6.92 9.96
C THR A 54 4.56 -8.25 9.26
N HIS A 55 5.00 -9.26 10.01
CA HIS A 55 5.00 -10.64 9.50
C HIS A 55 3.64 -11.28 9.79
N ILE A 56 3.02 -11.78 8.72
CA ILE A 56 1.72 -12.43 8.75
C ILE A 56 1.98 -13.93 8.66
N GLY A 57 2.09 -14.55 9.84
CA GLY A 57 2.38 -15.97 9.99
C GLY A 57 1.24 -16.89 9.57
N LYS A 58 1.59 -18.07 9.07
CA LYS A 58 0.69 -19.16 8.72
C LYS A 58 1.19 -20.45 9.36
N GLY A 59 0.27 -21.24 9.90
CA GLY A 59 0.59 -22.49 10.58
C GLY A 59 1.17 -22.30 11.99
N PRO A 60 1.74 -23.36 12.58
CA PRO A 60 2.20 -23.35 13.96
C PRO A 60 3.43 -22.45 14.15
N VAL A 61 3.63 -22.03 15.40
CA VAL A 61 4.91 -21.48 15.87
C VAL A 61 5.74 -22.65 16.38
N TYR A 62 6.91 -22.87 15.79
CA TYR A 62 7.88 -23.85 16.26
C TYR A 62 8.72 -23.23 17.37
N LYS A 63 9.05 -24.02 18.39
CA LYS A 63 9.79 -23.54 19.56
C LYS A 63 10.78 -24.59 20.06
N ASP A 64 12.06 -24.25 20.02
CA ASP A 64 13.16 -25.12 20.43
C ASP A 64 14.07 -24.42 21.46
N GLY A 65 14.78 -25.19 22.27
CA GLY A 65 15.73 -24.70 23.28
C GLY A 65 15.51 -25.31 24.67
N PRO A 66 16.14 -24.74 25.73
CA PRO A 66 16.96 -23.54 25.69
C PRO A 66 18.33 -23.73 25.00
N GLY A 67 18.76 -22.76 24.19
CA GLY A 67 20.00 -22.83 23.41
C GLY A 67 19.93 -23.82 22.23
N GLY A 68 21.09 -24.18 21.69
CA GLY A 68 21.20 -25.13 20.57
C GLY A 68 20.99 -24.49 19.19
N THR A 69 20.64 -25.32 18.20
CA THR A 69 20.39 -24.88 16.82
C THR A 69 19.00 -25.33 16.38
N MET A 70 18.18 -24.39 15.94
CA MET A 70 16.89 -24.66 15.33
C MET A 70 17.08 -24.91 13.83
N VAL A 71 16.59 -26.05 13.34
CA VAL A 71 16.55 -26.41 11.92
C VAL A 71 15.13 -26.76 11.54
N ILE A 72 14.50 -25.93 10.71
CA ILE A 72 13.13 -26.16 10.27
C ILE A 72 13.16 -26.36 8.76
N THR A 73 12.64 -27.51 8.34
CA THR A 73 12.40 -27.80 6.93
C THR A 73 10.90 -27.80 6.73
N ARG A 74 10.42 -26.92 5.86
CA ARG A 74 9.03 -26.98 5.44
C ARG A 74 8.86 -28.16 4.47
N THR A 75 7.71 -28.82 4.51
CA THR A 75 7.42 -29.98 3.64
C THR A 75 6.02 -29.93 3.01
N THR A 76 5.20 -28.93 3.35
CA THR A 76 3.84 -28.76 2.82
C THR A 76 3.75 -27.45 2.07
N ALA A 77 3.02 -27.39 0.95
CA ALA A 77 2.72 -26.13 0.26
C ALA A 77 1.51 -25.45 0.94
N GLU A 78 1.53 -24.12 1.08
CA GLU A 78 0.38 -23.39 1.63
C GLU A 78 0.31 -21.98 1.01
N LYS A 79 -0.69 -21.23 1.46
CA LYS A 79 -0.96 -19.86 1.07
C LYS A 79 -1.37 -19.03 2.28
N VAL A 80 -1.06 -17.73 2.21
CA VAL A 80 -1.52 -16.72 3.17
C VAL A 80 -2.15 -15.57 2.42
N GLY A 81 -3.34 -15.19 2.86
CA GLY A 81 -4.14 -14.14 2.27
C GLY A 81 -4.12 -12.88 3.10
N SER A 82 -4.25 -11.74 2.41
CA SER A 82 -4.65 -10.48 2.99
C SER A 82 -6.04 -10.61 3.59
N SER A 83 -6.28 -9.98 4.75
CA SER A 83 -7.52 -10.11 5.50
C SER A 83 -7.93 -8.79 6.13
N ILE A 84 -9.24 -8.65 6.31
CA ILE A 84 -9.86 -7.50 6.97
C ILE A 84 -10.66 -8.02 8.16
N SER A 85 -10.58 -7.31 9.29
CA SER A 85 -11.47 -7.51 10.43
C SER A 85 -12.52 -6.40 10.50
N GLY A 86 -13.66 -6.71 11.12
CA GLY A 86 -14.78 -5.79 11.27
C GLY A 86 -15.88 -6.00 10.22
N THR A 87 -17.00 -5.28 10.38
CA THR A 87 -18.18 -5.38 9.52
C THR A 87 -18.02 -4.56 8.24
N ALA A 88 -18.07 -5.24 7.08
CA ALA A 88 -18.36 -4.79 5.69
C ALA A 88 -18.04 -3.33 5.26
N GLY A 89 -17.02 -2.67 5.79
CA GLY A 89 -16.73 -1.28 5.45
C GLY A 89 -15.78 -1.09 4.26
N VAL A 90 -14.85 -2.01 4.02
CA VAL A 90 -13.94 -2.00 2.86
C VAL A 90 -13.68 -3.42 2.36
N THR A 91 -13.28 -3.55 1.10
CA THR A 91 -12.91 -4.84 0.49
C THR A 91 -11.41 -5.10 0.59
N VAL A 92 -11.02 -6.38 0.53
CA VAL A 92 -9.58 -6.75 0.54
C VAL A 92 -8.88 -6.14 -0.68
N ASP A 93 -9.55 -6.11 -1.83
CA ASP A 93 -8.97 -5.56 -3.06
C ASP A 93 -8.69 -4.05 -2.94
N PHE A 94 -9.58 -3.28 -2.30
CA PHE A 94 -9.34 -1.87 -1.97
C PHE A 94 -8.14 -1.69 -1.03
N ALA A 95 -8.04 -2.50 0.02
CA ALA A 95 -6.92 -2.37 0.94
C ALA A 95 -5.57 -2.75 0.32
N VAL A 96 -5.56 -3.76 -0.56
CA VAL A 96 -4.36 -4.14 -1.33
C VAL A 96 -3.97 -3.04 -2.31
N SER A 97 -4.93 -2.41 -3.01
CA SER A 97 -4.61 -1.30 -3.92
C SER A 97 -4.05 -0.09 -3.18
N GLN A 98 -4.62 0.27 -2.02
CA GLN A 98 -4.07 1.34 -1.17
C GLN A 98 -2.66 0.98 -0.69
N ALA A 99 -2.45 -0.24 -0.22
CA ALA A 99 -1.12 -0.68 0.22
C ALA A 99 -0.09 -0.65 -0.92
N LYS A 100 -0.48 -1.01 -2.14
CA LYS A 100 0.36 -0.88 -3.34
C LYS A 100 0.76 0.54 -3.67
N ALA A 101 -0.16 1.49 -3.47
CA ALA A 101 0.07 2.89 -3.74
C ALA A 101 0.93 3.54 -2.65
N GLU A 102 0.71 3.19 -1.38
CA GLU A 102 1.27 3.92 -0.24
C GLU A 102 2.55 3.30 0.33
N VAL A 103 2.68 1.96 0.33
CA VAL A 103 3.77 1.29 1.07
C VAL A 103 4.57 0.27 0.28
N SER A 104 3.95 -0.54 -0.58
CA SER A 104 4.67 -1.62 -1.24
C SER A 104 3.98 -2.13 -2.50
N ARG A 105 4.63 -1.96 -3.66
CA ARG A 105 4.17 -2.54 -4.94
C ARG A 105 4.07 -4.08 -4.91
N GLU A 106 4.76 -4.72 -3.97
CA GLU A 106 4.73 -6.16 -3.76
C GLU A 106 3.52 -6.66 -2.95
N SER A 107 2.67 -5.75 -2.45
CA SER A 107 1.43 -6.12 -1.79
C SER A 107 0.50 -6.89 -2.72
N VAL A 108 -0.05 -8.00 -2.23
CA VAL A 108 -0.91 -8.90 -3.01
C VAL A 108 -2.08 -9.40 -2.16
N LYS A 109 -3.13 -9.86 -2.82
CA LYS A 109 -4.29 -10.45 -2.14
C LYS A 109 -3.94 -11.76 -1.45
N GLU A 110 -3.11 -12.57 -2.09
CA GLU A 110 -2.68 -13.86 -1.59
C GLU A 110 -1.28 -14.14 -2.15
N VAL A 111 -0.46 -14.81 -1.35
CA VAL A 111 0.80 -15.41 -1.80
C VAL A 111 0.79 -16.88 -1.44
N SER A 112 1.18 -17.72 -2.39
CA SER A 112 1.39 -19.16 -2.21
C SER A 112 2.87 -19.48 -2.32
N TRP A 113 3.29 -20.56 -1.67
CA TRP A 113 4.67 -21.01 -1.74
C TRP A 113 4.79 -22.53 -1.59
N GLY A 114 5.80 -23.08 -2.28
CA GLY A 114 6.07 -24.51 -2.38
C GLY A 114 6.65 -25.13 -1.10
N THR A 115 7.02 -26.40 -1.19
CA THR A 115 7.45 -27.23 -0.06
C THR A 115 8.87 -26.93 0.38
N ASP A 116 9.75 -26.45 -0.50
CA ASP A 116 11.20 -26.59 -0.28
C ASP A 116 11.83 -25.30 0.27
N HIS A 117 11.73 -25.09 1.58
CA HIS A 117 12.48 -24.03 2.27
C HIS A 117 12.99 -24.54 3.62
N GLN A 118 14.31 -24.60 3.76
CA GLN A 118 14.98 -24.91 5.03
C GLN A 118 15.52 -23.62 5.66
N TYR A 119 15.30 -23.47 6.96
CA TYR A 119 15.84 -22.39 7.77
C TYR A 119 16.62 -22.94 8.96
N ARG A 120 17.78 -22.33 9.21
CA ARG A 120 18.70 -22.74 10.29
C ARG A 120 19.12 -21.52 11.07
N ARG A 121 18.99 -21.58 12.40
CA ARG A 121 19.36 -20.47 13.28
C ARG A 121 19.87 -20.99 14.63
N ASN A 122 21.00 -20.45 15.07
CA ASN A 122 21.51 -20.70 16.42
C ASN A 122 20.63 -19.95 17.42
N ILE A 123 20.33 -20.62 18.53
CA ILE A 123 19.56 -20.08 19.64
C ILE A 123 20.53 -19.66 20.74
N THR A 124 20.37 -18.44 21.23
CA THR A 124 21.16 -17.92 22.35
C THR A 124 21.02 -18.83 23.58
N SER A 125 22.13 -19.10 24.25
CA SER A 125 22.13 -19.90 25.48
C SER A 125 21.12 -19.36 26.50
N GLY A 126 20.34 -20.27 27.10
CA GLY A 126 19.30 -19.91 28.09
C GLY A 126 18.04 -19.28 27.49
N ARG A 127 17.85 -19.29 26.16
CA ARG A 127 16.64 -18.80 25.50
C ARG A 127 15.99 -19.87 24.63
N TYR A 128 14.70 -19.72 24.38
CA TYR A 128 13.96 -20.53 23.42
C TYR A 128 13.87 -19.78 22.09
N GLY A 129 14.32 -20.41 21.01
CA GLY A 129 14.09 -19.94 19.66
C GLY A 129 12.66 -20.23 19.25
N ASN A 130 11.98 -19.25 18.69
CA ASN A 130 10.64 -19.39 18.13
C ASN A 130 10.69 -19.03 16.65
N THR A 131 10.02 -19.80 15.82
CA THR A 131 9.97 -19.55 14.38
C THR A 131 8.58 -19.80 13.82
N GLN A 132 8.14 -18.95 12.90
CA GLN A 132 6.91 -19.15 12.15
C GLN A 132 7.10 -18.78 10.68
N TYR A 133 6.59 -19.60 9.77
CA TYR A 133 6.58 -19.27 8.35
C TYR A 133 5.43 -18.32 8.02
N GLY A 134 5.62 -17.43 7.06
CA GLY A 134 4.55 -16.54 6.61
C GLY A 134 5.00 -15.58 5.53
N SER A 135 4.20 -14.54 5.33
CA SER A 135 4.50 -13.44 4.41
C SER A 135 4.94 -12.21 5.19
N TRP A 136 5.94 -11.51 4.66
CA TRP A 136 6.23 -10.14 5.04
C TRP A 136 5.20 -9.23 4.39
N GLY A 137 4.58 -8.37 5.18
CA GLY A 137 3.53 -7.50 4.69
C GLY A 137 3.33 -6.31 5.62
N HIS A 138 2.11 -5.81 5.67
CA HIS A 138 1.75 -4.64 6.45
C HIS A 138 0.45 -4.89 7.20
N SER A 139 0.39 -4.43 8.45
CA SER A 139 -0.87 -4.22 9.16
C SER A 139 -1.23 -2.75 9.11
N ALA A 140 -2.53 -2.45 9.02
CA ALA A 140 -3.04 -1.09 9.02
C ALA A 140 -4.44 -1.05 9.62
N THR A 141 -5.00 0.15 9.74
CA THR A 141 -6.38 0.37 10.12
C THR A 141 -7.15 0.88 8.92
N TRP A 142 -8.31 0.29 8.65
CA TRP A 142 -9.26 0.84 7.69
C TRP A 142 -10.35 1.60 8.43
N GLU A 143 -10.86 2.65 7.81
CA GLU A 143 -12.05 3.37 8.25
C GLU A 143 -13.02 3.60 7.09
N LYS A 144 -14.31 3.57 7.39
CA LYS A 144 -15.38 4.08 6.54
C LYS A 144 -16.15 5.11 7.35
N TYR A 145 -16.36 6.28 6.76
CA TYR A 145 -17.06 7.39 7.41
C TYR A 145 -17.90 8.17 6.39
N TYR A 146 -18.94 8.84 6.87
CA TYR A 146 -19.67 9.82 6.09
C TYR A 146 -19.06 11.20 6.34
N GLU A 147 -18.49 11.78 5.30
CA GLU A 147 -18.02 13.16 5.27
C GLU A 147 -19.22 14.09 5.12
N LEU A 148 -19.36 15.04 6.04
CA LEU A 148 -20.38 16.07 5.96
C LEU A 148 -19.89 17.21 5.04
N PRO A 149 -20.80 18.04 4.50
CA PRO A 149 -20.40 19.21 3.69
C PRO A 149 -19.51 20.23 4.42
N ASN A 150 -19.48 20.18 5.76
CA ASN A 150 -18.58 20.97 6.60
C ASN A 150 -17.26 20.25 6.93
N CYS A 151 -16.88 19.25 6.14
CA CYS A 151 -15.68 18.42 6.28
C CYS A 151 -15.57 17.61 7.59
N ARG A 152 -16.62 17.60 8.42
CA ARG A 152 -16.62 16.77 9.64
C ARG A 152 -16.94 15.32 9.29
N LYS A 153 -16.24 14.40 9.94
CA LYS A 153 -16.50 12.96 9.83
C LYS A 153 -17.65 12.56 10.77
N SER A 154 -18.59 11.78 10.26
CA SER A 154 -19.69 11.16 11.01
C SER A 154 -19.85 9.69 10.63
N GLN A 155 -20.62 8.92 11.41
CA GLN A 155 -20.93 7.50 11.14
C GLN A 155 -19.69 6.67 10.79
N ARG A 156 -18.72 6.67 11.71
CA ARG A 156 -17.42 6.02 11.52
C ARG A 156 -17.50 4.56 11.95
N THR A 157 -17.08 3.67 11.07
CA THR A 157 -16.73 2.29 11.40
C THR A 157 -15.28 2.04 10.99
N SER A 158 -14.59 1.19 11.73
CA SER A 158 -13.18 0.91 11.51
C SER A 158 -12.83 -0.53 11.87
N GLY A 159 -11.76 -1.03 11.29
CA GLY A 159 -11.24 -2.34 11.62
C GLY A 159 -9.77 -2.49 11.24
N GLY A 160 -9.22 -3.66 11.50
CA GLY A 160 -7.86 -4.00 11.14
C GLY A 160 -7.80 -4.51 9.72
N VAL A 161 -6.68 -4.26 9.05
CA VAL A 161 -6.34 -4.93 7.81
C VAL A 161 -4.92 -5.47 7.87
N LYS A 162 -4.74 -6.65 7.30
CA LYS A 162 -3.43 -7.28 7.09
C LYS A 162 -3.28 -7.47 5.59
N VAL A 163 -2.24 -6.88 5.02
CA VAL A 163 -1.90 -7.02 3.61
C VAL A 163 -0.60 -7.79 3.49
N VAL A 164 -0.63 -8.91 2.78
CA VAL A 164 0.56 -9.75 2.53
C VAL A 164 1.35 -9.20 1.34
N ASN A 165 2.67 -9.39 1.30
CA ASN A 165 3.47 -9.16 0.10
C ASN A 165 3.96 -10.49 -0.50
N LYS A 166 4.51 -10.45 -1.72
CA LYS A 166 5.09 -11.64 -2.37
C LYS A 166 6.29 -12.24 -1.61
N ALA A 167 6.93 -11.47 -0.74
CA ALA A 167 8.05 -11.94 0.07
C ALA A 167 7.56 -12.85 1.20
N VAL A 168 8.01 -14.10 1.18
CA VAL A 168 7.67 -15.12 2.19
C VAL A 168 8.92 -15.66 2.88
N GLY A 169 8.77 -16.17 4.09
CA GLY A 169 9.86 -16.79 4.81
C GLY A 169 9.58 -17.02 6.29
N PHE A 170 10.59 -17.56 6.95
CA PHE A 170 10.58 -17.77 8.39
C PHE A 170 10.89 -16.47 9.13
N ARG A 171 10.03 -16.12 10.09
CA ARG A 171 10.33 -15.14 11.12
C ARG A 171 10.82 -15.85 12.36
N TYR A 172 12.00 -15.46 12.83
CA TYR A 172 12.61 -15.96 14.05
C TYR A 172 12.57 -14.90 15.17
N TRP A 173 12.34 -15.33 16.41
CA TRP A 173 12.51 -14.52 17.61
C TRP A 173 12.83 -15.39 18.81
N GLU A 174 13.42 -14.82 19.86
CA GLU A 174 13.77 -15.57 21.07
C GLU A 174 12.94 -15.11 22.27
N THR A 175 12.54 -16.07 23.11
CA THR A 175 11.88 -15.83 24.39
C THR A 175 12.70 -16.43 25.53
N ARG A 176 12.44 -15.99 26.77
CA ARG A 176 13.04 -16.59 27.97
C ARG A 176 12.27 -17.83 28.48
N SER A 177 11.03 -17.99 28.03
CA SER A 177 10.12 -19.07 28.39
C SER A 177 9.25 -19.45 27.22
#